data_AF-A0A3Q2SXB4-F1
#
_entry.id   AF-A0A3Q2SXB4-F1
#
_cell.length_a   1.000
_cell.length_b   1.000
_cell.length_c   1.000
_cell.angle_alpha   90.00
_cell.angle_beta   90.00
_cell.angle_gamma   90.00
#
_symmetry.space_group_name_H-M   'P 1'
#
loop_
_entity.id
_entity.type
_entity.pdbx_description
1 polymer ?
#
loop_
_entity_poly.entity_id
_entity_poly.type
_entity_poly.pdbx_seq_one_letter_code
_entity_poly.pdbx_strand_id
1 'polypeptide(L)'
;MRRLRGACHTGARMNARRFMLNLRRRFLPSLLSALTLIVLLLVCIKYNYLPESLPVEQGTTSQQFVKHNISCKAIYDMDPVEVGKSLVIRRERTVEDKDESLISFTGNCPAFMKIRGYDNLCVSDEEKDFPIAYSLVVHKNAWMVERLLRAVYSPNNIYCIHYDQKSSAEFISAMEGLAGCLPNVFISSKRETVHYASISRLKADLNCLSDLLISEVKWKYVINLCGQDFPLKSNMELVSELKELKGSNMLETSRPSELKKQRFLFHHELQDVSFEYKKLPVKTQQPKSPPPYDIKIFVGNAYFVLSREFVQFMNSSVVVREILAWSEDTYSPDEHFWATVVRLPGVPGEVSSSEPDITDLMSKTRLVKWQYLEENLYPPCSGQHVRSVCIFGAAELRWLLNYGHWFANKLDPKVDPILIQCLEEKLEEKQKLFQEGTRLTCPKG
;
A
#
# COMPACT_ATOMS: atom_id res chain seq x y z
N MET A 1 -34.64 -36.51 -82.49
CA MET A 1 -35.02 -35.32 -83.29
C MET A 1 -35.08 -34.09 -82.39
N ARG A 2 -34.11 -33.16 -82.47
CA ARG A 2 -34.29 -31.68 -82.41
C ARG A 2 -32.93 -30.94 -82.35
N ARG A 3 -32.60 -30.32 -83.49
CA ARG A 3 -31.93 -29.02 -83.75
C ARG A 3 -30.67 -28.60 -82.96
N LEU A 4 -29.53 -28.71 -83.67
CA LEU A 4 -28.59 -27.66 -84.15
C LEU A 4 -28.33 -26.33 -83.38
N ARG A 5 -27.03 -25.95 -83.47
CA ARG A 5 -26.31 -24.67 -83.21
C ARG A 5 -25.75 -24.55 -81.78
N GLY A 6 -24.47 -24.32 -81.50
CA GLY A 6 -23.33 -23.85 -82.28
C GLY A 6 -22.80 -22.55 -81.66
N ALA A 7 -21.57 -22.54 -81.12
CA ALA A 7 -20.69 -21.37 -81.03
C ALA A 7 -19.38 -21.73 -80.30
N CYS A 8 -18.26 -21.52 -80.98
CA CYS A 8 -16.92 -21.46 -80.40
C CYS A 8 -16.33 -20.11 -80.87
N HIS A 9 -15.91 -19.24 -79.95
CA HIS A 9 -14.83 -18.29 -80.21
C HIS A 9 -14.20 -17.73 -78.93
N THR A 10 -12.88 -17.72 -78.99
CA THR A 10 -11.85 -17.25 -78.06
C THR A 10 -11.71 -15.73 -77.99
N GLY A 11 -11.39 -15.19 -76.80
CA GLY A 11 -10.65 -13.92 -76.67
C GLY A 11 -11.07 -13.01 -75.51
N ALA A 12 -10.38 -13.08 -74.36
CA ALA A 12 -10.26 -11.97 -73.39
C ALA A 12 -9.35 -12.35 -72.20
N ARG A 13 -8.02 -12.19 -72.32
CA ARG A 13 -7.11 -12.31 -71.15
C ARG A 13 -6.08 -11.18 -70.99
N MET A 14 -6.25 -10.06 -71.71
CA MET A 14 -5.24 -8.99 -71.77
C MET A 14 -5.67 -7.59 -71.25
N ASN A 15 -6.78 -7.46 -70.51
CA ASN A 15 -7.29 -6.14 -70.07
C ASN A 15 -7.24 -5.83 -68.55
N ALA A 16 -7.07 -6.81 -67.66
CA ALA A 16 -7.15 -6.54 -66.20
C ALA A 16 -5.86 -5.93 -65.59
N ARG A 17 -4.67 -6.32 -66.07
CA ARG A 17 -3.38 -5.85 -65.51
C ARG A 17 -3.09 -4.38 -65.81
N ARG A 18 -3.47 -3.88 -66.99
CA ARG A 18 -3.26 -2.47 -67.39
C ARG A 18 -4.19 -1.52 -66.63
N PHE A 19 -5.39 -1.95 -66.27
CA PHE A 19 -6.35 -1.15 -65.51
C PHE A 19 -5.91 -0.95 -64.05
N MET A 20 -5.42 -2.02 -63.39
CA MET A 20 -4.90 -1.96 -62.01
C MET A 20 -3.65 -1.07 -61.88
N LEU A 21 -2.75 -1.07 -62.87
CA LEU A 21 -1.55 -0.23 -62.89
C LEU A 21 -1.89 1.26 -63.07
N ASN A 22 -2.91 1.60 -63.86
CA ASN A 22 -3.37 2.99 -64.03
C ASN A 22 -4.15 3.51 -62.81
N LEU A 23 -4.90 2.65 -62.10
CA LEU A 23 -5.59 3.03 -60.86
C LEU A 23 -4.58 3.34 -59.74
N ARG A 24 -3.51 2.52 -59.62
CA ARG A 24 -2.41 2.78 -58.67
C ARG A 24 -1.68 4.09 -58.96
N ARG A 25 -1.46 4.47 -60.22
CA ARG A 25 -0.77 5.72 -60.60
C ARG A 25 -1.57 7.01 -60.31
N ARG A 26 -2.91 6.95 -60.27
CA ARG A 26 -3.75 8.13 -60.00
C ARG A 26 -4.09 8.33 -58.52
N PHE A 27 -4.19 7.27 -57.72
CA PHE A 27 -4.64 7.37 -56.31
C PHE A 27 -3.51 7.33 -55.27
N LEU A 28 -2.31 6.82 -55.58
CA LEU A 28 -1.16 6.89 -54.65
C LEU A 28 -0.74 8.32 -54.29
N PRO A 29 -0.58 9.26 -55.25
CA PRO A 29 -0.14 10.61 -54.91
C PRO A 29 -1.19 11.38 -54.10
N SER A 30 -2.48 11.10 -54.27
CA SER A 30 -3.54 11.74 -53.46
C SER A 30 -3.65 11.18 -52.04
N LEU A 31 -3.31 9.90 -51.84
CA LEU A 31 -3.25 9.30 -50.50
C LEU A 31 -2.02 9.80 -49.72
N LEU A 32 -0.88 9.94 -50.38
CA LEU A 32 0.35 10.50 -49.78
C LEU A 32 0.20 11.99 -49.43
N SER A 33 -0.51 12.77 -50.26
CA SER A 33 -0.81 14.17 -49.95
C SER A 33 -1.80 14.31 -48.79
N ALA A 34 -2.81 13.44 -48.68
CA ALA A 34 -3.72 13.43 -47.54
C ALA A 34 -3.01 13.04 -46.23
N LEU A 35 -2.12 12.04 -46.27
CA LEU A 35 -1.35 11.62 -45.10
C LEU A 35 -0.39 12.71 -44.60
N THR A 36 0.28 13.41 -45.52
CA THR A 36 1.17 14.51 -45.16
C THR A 36 0.42 15.70 -44.55
N LEU A 37 -0.78 16.00 -45.05
CA LEU A 37 -1.64 17.04 -44.46
C LEU A 37 -2.10 16.67 -43.04
N ILE A 38 -2.44 15.41 -42.80
CA ILE A 38 -2.83 14.90 -41.47
C ILE A 38 -1.65 14.97 -40.49
N VAL A 39 -0.44 14.58 -40.93
CA VAL A 39 0.77 14.67 -40.09
C VAL A 39 1.09 16.13 -39.78
N LEU A 40 0.99 17.04 -40.74
CA LEU A 40 1.19 18.48 -40.52
C LEU A 40 0.16 19.05 -39.55
N LEU A 41 -1.12 18.67 -39.66
CA LEU A 41 -2.16 19.05 -38.70
C LEU A 41 -1.87 18.53 -37.29
N LEU A 42 -1.41 17.28 -37.15
CA LEU A 42 -1.03 16.72 -35.85
C LEU A 42 0.20 17.41 -35.25
N VAL A 43 1.18 17.79 -36.08
CA VAL A 43 2.35 18.58 -35.65
C VAL A 43 1.94 20.01 -35.25
N CYS A 44 1.06 20.65 -36.02
CA CYS A 44 0.52 21.98 -35.68
C CYS A 44 -0.33 21.95 -34.40
N ILE A 45 -1.13 20.91 -34.19
CA ILE A 45 -1.87 20.72 -32.92
C ILE A 45 -0.88 20.53 -31.77
N LYS A 46 0.20 19.76 -31.95
CA LYS A 46 1.23 19.55 -30.93
C LYS A 46 2.04 20.83 -30.64
N TYR A 47 2.28 21.68 -31.64
CA TYR A 47 3.00 22.95 -31.48
C TYR A 47 2.12 24.09 -30.93
N ASN A 48 0.83 24.12 -31.25
CA ASN A 48 -0.11 25.11 -30.71
C ASN A 48 -0.60 24.77 -29.28
N TYR A 49 -0.31 23.57 -28.78
CA TYR A 49 -0.57 23.14 -27.40
C TYR A 49 0.72 22.99 -26.57
N LEU A 50 1.71 23.85 -26.79
CA LEU A 50 2.72 24.13 -25.77
C LEU A 50 2.09 25.10 -24.77
N PRO A 51 1.75 24.67 -23.53
CA PRO A 51 1.30 25.61 -22.53
C PRO A 51 2.49 26.50 -22.20
N GLU A 52 2.29 27.80 -22.37
CA GLU A 52 3.18 28.84 -21.89
C GLU A 52 3.43 28.59 -20.39
N SER A 53 4.67 28.26 -20.03
CA SER A 53 5.03 27.97 -18.64
C SER A 53 4.80 29.21 -17.80
N LEU A 54 3.84 29.15 -16.88
CA LEU A 54 3.64 30.18 -15.87
C LEU A 54 4.92 30.33 -15.04
N PRO A 55 5.37 31.56 -14.74
CA PRO A 55 6.54 31.75 -13.90
C PRO A 55 6.23 31.31 -12.47
N VAL A 56 6.98 30.30 -12.00
CA VAL A 56 7.01 29.92 -10.58
C VAL A 56 7.81 31.00 -9.86
N GLU A 57 7.14 31.85 -9.08
CA GLU A 57 7.80 32.71 -8.11
C GLU A 57 8.50 31.84 -7.05
N GLN A 58 9.83 31.74 -7.15
CA GLN A 58 10.64 31.14 -6.09
C GLN A 58 10.81 32.15 -4.96
N GLY A 59 9.85 32.16 -4.04
CA GLY A 59 10.00 32.76 -2.73
C GLY A 59 10.89 31.89 -1.84
N THR A 60 12.07 32.40 -1.52
CA THR A 60 13.00 31.86 -0.51
C THR A 60 12.41 31.96 0.90
N THR A 61 11.77 30.90 1.41
CA THR A 61 11.76 30.51 2.85
C THR A 61 11.05 29.17 3.06
N SER A 62 11.76 28.18 3.63
CA SER A 62 11.27 26.94 4.28
C SER A 62 10.33 26.03 3.46
N GLN A 63 10.78 24.82 3.09
CA GLN A 63 9.96 23.79 2.43
C GLN A 63 8.61 23.55 3.15
N GLN A 64 7.58 24.30 2.72
CA GLN A 64 6.19 24.00 2.96
C GLN A 64 5.83 22.87 2.01
N PHE A 65 5.45 21.73 2.58
CA PHE A 65 4.80 20.63 1.87
C PHE A 65 3.80 21.19 0.84
N VAL A 66 3.77 20.64 -0.38
CA VAL A 66 2.88 21.13 -1.45
C VAL A 66 1.44 20.81 -1.09
N LYS A 67 0.77 21.75 -0.44
CA LYS A 67 -0.68 21.68 -0.23
C LYS A 67 -1.37 22.08 -1.53
N HIS A 68 -2.03 21.12 -2.15
CA HIS A 68 -2.76 21.38 -3.39
C HIS A 68 -4.04 22.15 -3.09
N ASN A 69 -4.37 23.12 -3.96
CA ASN A 69 -5.62 23.87 -3.89
C ASN A 69 -6.80 23.00 -4.38
N ILE A 70 -7.20 22.06 -3.53
CA ILE A 70 -8.32 21.13 -3.71
C ILE A 70 -9.22 21.19 -2.48
N SER A 71 -10.53 21.14 -2.69
CA SER A 71 -11.53 20.93 -1.65
C SER A 71 -11.70 19.43 -1.36
N CYS A 72 -11.06 18.95 -0.30
CA CYS A 72 -11.19 17.55 0.12
C CYS A 72 -12.62 17.18 0.56
N LYS A 73 -13.42 18.17 0.99
CA LYS A 73 -14.86 17.98 1.18
C LYS A 73 -15.56 17.68 -0.16
N ALA A 74 -15.27 18.44 -1.21
CA ALA A 74 -15.89 18.22 -2.52
C ALA A 74 -15.41 16.91 -3.18
N ILE A 75 -14.14 16.52 -2.99
CA ILE A 75 -13.66 15.17 -3.36
C ILE A 75 -14.46 14.09 -2.63
N TYR A 76 -14.67 14.23 -1.31
CA TYR A 76 -15.47 13.29 -0.52
C TYR A 76 -16.92 13.24 -0.99
N ASP A 77 -17.52 14.39 -1.33
CA ASP A 77 -18.87 14.47 -1.87
C ASP A 77 -18.97 13.99 -3.33
N MET A 78 -17.83 13.61 -3.94
CA MET A 78 -17.68 13.20 -5.34
C MET A 78 -18.13 14.27 -6.34
N ASP A 79 -17.85 15.53 -6.05
CA ASP A 79 -18.06 16.62 -6.99
C ASP A 79 -17.23 16.38 -8.27
N PRO A 80 -17.86 16.34 -9.45
CA PRO A 80 -17.17 15.95 -10.68
C PRO A 80 -16.11 16.98 -11.12
N VAL A 81 -16.28 18.25 -10.76
CA VAL A 81 -15.30 19.30 -11.09
C VAL A 81 -14.07 19.12 -10.22
N GLU A 82 -14.25 18.90 -8.93
CA GLU A 82 -13.13 18.74 -8.01
C GLU A 82 -12.35 17.44 -8.26
N VAL A 83 -13.06 16.33 -8.51
CA VAL A 83 -12.44 15.06 -8.95
C VAL A 83 -11.72 15.25 -10.30
N GLY A 84 -12.29 16.05 -11.20
CA GLY A 84 -11.62 16.43 -12.46
C GLY A 84 -10.30 17.17 -12.22
N LYS A 85 -10.25 18.10 -11.27
CA LYS A 85 -9.00 18.82 -10.90
C LYS A 85 -7.95 17.87 -10.33
N SER A 86 -8.32 16.91 -9.48
CA SER A 86 -7.35 15.95 -8.94
C SER A 86 -6.70 15.11 -10.04
N LEU A 87 -7.47 14.75 -11.08
CA LEU A 87 -6.96 14.04 -12.26
C LEU A 87 -5.98 14.89 -13.10
N VAL A 88 -6.16 16.21 -13.14
CA VAL A 88 -5.23 17.13 -13.81
C VAL A 88 -3.92 17.21 -13.02
N ILE A 89 -3.99 17.42 -11.70
CA ILE A 89 -2.81 17.48 -10.82
C ILE A 89 -1.99 16.20 -10.91
N ARG A 90 -2.64 15.03 -10.97
CA ARG A 90 -1.96 13.75 -11.18
C ARG A 90 -1.12 13.69 -12.46
N ARG A 91 -1.54 14.38 -13.53
CA ARG A 91 -0.84 14.37 -14.83
C ARG A 91 0.36 15.32 -14.84
N GLU A 92 0.27 16.41 -14.10
CA GLU A 92 1.35 17.35 -13.86
C GLU A 92 2.32 16.72 -12.85
N ARG A 93 3.23 15.86 -13.34
CA ARG A 93 4.21 15.08 -12.56
C ARG A 93 4.60 15.79 -11.26
N THR A 94 4.14 15.24 -10.13
CA THR A 94 4.44 15.77 -8.80
C THR A 94 5.94 15.74 -8.56
N VAL A 95 6.47 16.86 -8.05
CA VAL A 95 7.86 16.93 -7.59
C VAL A 95 7.98 15.95 -6.42
N GLU A 96 8.85 14.95 -6.56
CA GLU A 96 9.10 13.99 -5.48
C GLU A 96 9.84 14.70 -4.35
N ASP A 97 9.29 14.61 -3.14
CA ASP A 97 10.00 15.01 -1.95
C ASP A 97 11.20 14.06 -1.74
N LYS A 98 12.40 14.63 -1.78
CA LYS A 98 13.64 13.88 -1.64
C LYS A 98 13.89 13.51 -0.18
N ASP A 99 14.38 12.30 0.08
CA ASP A 99 14.66 11.83 1.45
C ASP A 99 15.63 12.78 2.20
N GLU A 100 16.59 13.39 1.48
CA GLU A 100 17.56 14.35 2.02
C GLU A 100 16.92 15.60 2.62
N SER A 101 15.77 16.02 2.09
CA SER A 101 15.04 17.15 2.66
C SER A 101 14.47 16.85 4.04
N LEU A 102 14.07 15.60 4.29
CA LEU A 102 13.63 15.18 5.62
C LEU A 102 14.81 15.08 6.59
N ILE A 103 15.99 14.65 6.13
CA ILE A 103 17.23 14.67 6.94
C ILE A 103 17.52 16.10 7.39
N SER A 104 17.55 17.05 6.45
CA SER A 104 17.79 18.46 6.75
C SER A 104 16.78 19.00 7.76
N PHE A 105 15.51 18.64 7.60
CA PHE A 105 14.45 19.14 8.46
C PHE A 105 14.50 18.57 9.88
N THR A 106 14.74 17.27 10.01
CA THR A 106 14.91 16.59 11.30
C THR A 106 16.23 16.96 12.00
N GLY A 107 17.16 17.63 11.32
CA GLY A 107 18.34 18.26 11.94
C GLY A 107 18.02 19.33 12.99
N ASN A 108 16.78 19.87 13.00
CA ASN A 108 16.28 20.74 14.05
C ASN A 108 14.95 20.20 14.59
N CYS A 109 15.02 19.25 15.53
CA CYS A 109 13.84 18.57 16.08
C CYS A 109 12.78 19.53 16.65
N PRO A 110 13.10 20.57 17.45
CA PRO A 110 12.09 21.52 17.92
C PRO A 110 11.32 22.21 16.78
N ALA A 111 12.02 22.63 15.72
CA ALA A 111 11.36 23.23 14.55
C ALA A 111 10.53 22.21 13.76
N PHE A 112 11.08 21.00 13.54
CA PHE A 112 10.39 19.90 12.88
C PHE A 112 9.10 19.53 13.61
N MET A 113 9.16 19.26 14.91
CA MET A 113 8.01 18.87 15.72
C MET A 113 6.92 19.94 15.69
N LYS A 114 7.29 21.21 15.83
CA LYS A 114 6.36 22.34 15.79
C LYS A 114 5.70 22.52 14.43
N ILE A 115 6.46 22.47 13.34
CA ILE A 115 5.93 22.69 11.99
C ILE A 115 5.09 21.49 11.53
N ARG A 116 5.48 20.27 11.90
CA ARG A 116 4.70 19.05 11.60
C ARG A 116 3.55 18.81 12.57
N GLY A 117 3.49 19.54 13.68
CA GLY A 117 2.40 19.48 14.65
C GLY A 117 2.46 18.28 15.60
N TYR A 118 3.64 17.69 15.83
CA TYR A 118 3.82 16.60 16.80
C TYR A 118 3.74 17.08 18.26
N ASP A 119 4.01 18.36 18.50
CA ASP A 119 3.96 19.01 19.82
C ASP A 119 2.59 19.57 20.21
N ASN A 120 1.63 19.59 19.27
CA ASN A 120 0.30 20.18 19.46
C ASN A 120 -0.82 19.15 19.31
N LEU A 121 -0.72 18.03 20.03
CA LEU A 121 -1.68 16.94 19.98
C LEU A 121 -2.41 16.80 21.31
N CYS A 122 -3.72 17.06 21.28
CA CYS A 122 -4.62 16.79 22.40
C CYS A 122 -5.06 15.33 22.37
N VAL A 123 -4.93 14.67 23.52
CA VAL A 123 -5.31 13.26 23.70
C VAL A 123 -6.39 13.17 24.78
N SER A 124 -7.43 12.39 24.52
CA SER A 124 -8.46 12.09 25.52
C SER A 124 -7.95 11.14 26.62
N ASP A 125 -8.65 11.08 27.75
CA ASP A 125 -8.35 10.09 28.79
C ASP A 125 -8.51 8.65 28.28
N GLU A 126 -9.48 8.42 27.38
CA GLU A 126 -9.73 7.13 26.75
C GLU A 126 -8.57 6.65 25.86
N GLU A 127 -7.98 7.54 25.06
CA GLU A 127 -6.82 7.21 24.23
C GLU A 127 -5.56 7.00 25.09
N LYS A 128 -5.41 7.77 26.17
CA LYS A 128 -4.29 7.60 27.12
C LYS A 128 -4.31 6.24 27.80
N ASP A 129 -5.49 5.76 28.19
CA ASP A 129 -5.68 4.49 28.89
C ASP A 129 -5.64 3.28 27.95
N PHE A 130 -5.59 3.52 26.63
CA PHE A 130 -5.52 2.49 25.60
C PHE A 130 -4.37 2.71 24.60
N PRO A 131 -3.09 2.63 25.02
CA PRO A 131 -1.98 2.80 24.10
C PRO A 131 -1.93 1.73 23.01
N ILE A 132 -1.63 2.14 21.79
CA ILE A 132 -1.44 1.27 20.63
C ILE A 132 0.04 1.21 20.26
N ALA A 133 0.53 0.02 19.93
CA ALA A 133 1.85 -0.18 19.36
C ALA A 133 1.77 -0.28 17.83
N TYR A 134 2.80 0.19 17.14
CA TYR A 134 2.92 0.06 15.69
C TYR A 134 4.27 -0.55 15.29
N SER A 135 4.23 -1.50 14.36
CA SER A 135 5.40 -2.07 13.67
C SER A 135 5.43 -1.56 12.23
N LEU A 136 6.35 -0.66 11.88
CA LEU A 136 6.46 -0.08 10.54
C LEU A 136 7.63 -0.73 9.80
N VAL A 137 7.33 -1.61 8.84
CA VAL A 137 8.34 -2.22 7.96
C VAL A 137 8.45 -1.41 6.66
N VAL A 138 9.55 -0.67 6.50
CA VAL A 138 9.70 0.38 5.49
C VAL A 138 11.02 0.26 4.72
N HIS A 139 11.11 0.82 3.51
CA HIS A 139 12.34 0.73 2.71
C HIS A 139 12.61 1.88 1.71
N LYS A 140 11.67 2.82 1.52
CA LYS A 140 11.80 3.96 0.59
C LYS A 140 10.75 5.02 0.86
N ASN A 141 10.88 6.18 0.21
CA ASN A 141 9.95 7.32 0.26
C ASN A 141 9.77 7.82 1.71
N ALA A 142 10.82 8.39 2.30
CA ALA A 142 10.85 8.78 3.71
C ALA A 142 9.70 9.72 4.10
N TRP A 143 9.32 10.63 3.21
CA TRP A 143 8.18 11.51 3.42
C TRP A 143 6.83 10.80 3.47
N MET A 144 6.63 9.72 2.71
CA MET A 144 5.41 8.93 2.84
C MET A 144 5.36 8.22 4.20
N VAL A 145 6.52 7.73 4.68
CA VAL A 145 6.62 7.14 6.02
C VAL A 145 6.34 8.18 7.10
N GLU A 146 6.88 9.39 6.98
CA GLU A 146 6.59 10.48 7.92
C GLU A 146 5.10 10.85 7.92
N ARG A 147 4.45 10.96 6.75
CA ARG A 147 3.01 11.27 6.67
C ARG A 147 2.15 10.16 7.28
N LEU A 148 2.50 8.90 7.02
CA LEU A 148 1.85 7.76 7.66
C LEU A 148 2.03 7.84 9.18
N LEU A 149 3.26 8.03 9.65
CA LEU A 149 3.57 8.15 11.08
C LEU A 149 2.77 9.29 11.71
N ARG A 150 2.80 10.49 11.12
CA ARG A 150 2.03 11.66 11.58
C ARG A 150 0.54 11.35 11.70
N ALA A 151 -0.05 10.67 10.71
CA ALA A 151 -1.46 10.35 10.69
C ALA A 151 -1.88 9.35 11.78
N VAL A 152 -0.96 8.51 12.26
CA VAL A 152 -1.20 7.56 13.36
C VAL A 152 -0.58 8.00 14.69
N TYR A 153 0.12 9.14 14.72
CA TYR A 153 0.92 9.53 15.87
C TYR A 153 0.05 9.98 17.05
N SER A 154 0.34 9.43 18.22
CA SER A 154 -0.15 9.87 19.52
C SER A 154 1.00 9.79 20.50
N PRO A 155 1.17 10.77 21.41
CA PRO A 155 2.23 10.75 22.42
C PRO A 155 2.12 9.59 23.41
N ASN A 156 0.95 8.95 23.50
CA ASN A 156 0.70 7.81 24.39
C ASN A 156 0.98 6.46 23.74
N ASN A 157 1.00 6.39 22.41
CA ASN A 157 1.29 5.19 21.64
C ASN A 157 2.79 4.91 21.58
N ILE A 158 3.19 3.84 20.90
CA ILE A 158 4.60 3.53 20.65
C ILE A 158 4.84 2.97 19.25
N TYR A 159 5.96 3.35 18.63
CA TYR A 159 6.24 3.07 17.23
C TYR A 159 7.62 2.46 17.06
N CYS A 160 7.67 1.25 16.50
CA CYS A 160 8.90 0.63 16.04
C CYS A 160 9.03 0.79 14.53
N ILE A 161 10.14 1.34 14.06
CA ILE A 161 10.49 1.41 12.66
C ILE A 161 11.54 0.35 12.35
N HIS A 162 11.19 -0.58 11.46
CA HIS A 162 12.14 -1.49 10.85
C HIS A 162 12.39 -1.04 9.40
N TYR A 163 13.48 -0.31 9.17
CA TYR A 163 13.97 -0.07 7.82
C TYR A 163 14.74 -1.28 7.27
N ASP A 164 14.65 -1.51 5.97
CA ASP A 164 15.43 -2.54 5.27
C ASP A 164 16.91 -2.16 5.20
N GLN A 165 17.82 -3.07 5.53
CA GLN A 165 19.27 -2.81 5.51
C GLN A 165 19.81 -2.44 4.12
N LYS A 166 19.10 -2.81 3.04
CA LYS A 166 19.51 -2.46 1.66
C LYS A 166 18.86 -1.18 1.13
N SER A 167 18.13 -0.42 1.97
CA SER A 167 17.65 0.91 1.61
C SER A 167 18.81 1.87 1.34
N SER A 168 18.53 3.00 0.68
CA SER A 168 19.53 4.02 0.44
C SER A 168 20.01 4.65 1.75
N ALA A 169 21.24 5.17 1.76
CA ALA A 169 21.81 5.81 2.95
C ALA A 169 20.99 7.03 3.37
N GLU A 170 20.43 7.75 2.40
CA GLU A 170 19.55 8.90 2.61
C GLU A 170 18.25 8.47 3.30
N PHE A 171 17.62 7.39 2.84
CA PHE A 171 16.42 6.85 3.47
C PHE A 171 16.68 6.42 4.92
N ILE A 172 17.77 5.69 5.16
CA ILE A 172 18.17 5.23 6.50
C ILE A 172 18.37 6.44 7.42
N SER A 173 19.16 7.43 6.97
CA SER A 173 19.43 8.65 7.74
C SER A 173 18.15 9.43 8.04
N ALA A 174 17.20 9.47 7.10
CA ALA A 174 15.91 10.11 7.31
C ALA A 174 15.06 9.39 8.37
N MET A 175 15.03 8.04 8.38
CA MET A 175 14.34 7.26 9.41
C MET A 175 14.97 7.44 10.78
N GLU A 176 16.31 7.48 10.86
CA GLU A 176 17.04 7.72 12.10
C GLU A 176 16.79 9.15 12.63
N GLY A 177 16.76 10.15 11.76
CA GLY A 177 16.38 11.52 12.11
C GLY A 177 14.96 11.63 12.65
N LEU A 178 13.98 10.96 12.01
CA LEU A 178 12.60 10.89 12.50
C LEU A 178 12.52 10.28 13.90
N ALA A 179 13.12 9.11 14.10
CA ALA A 179 13.12 8.43 15.40
C ALA A 179 13.85 9.26 16.48
N GLY A 180 14.93 9.97 16.11
CA GLY A 180 15.65 10.86 17.02
C GLY A 180 14.83 12.06 17.49
N CYS A 181 13.89 12.56 16.68
CA CYS A 181 13.05 13.70 17.04
C CYS A 181 11.79 13.34 17.84
N LEU A 182 11.34 12.09 17.81
CA LEU A 182 10.05 11.69 18.38
C LEU A 182 10.26 10.72 19.55
N PRO A 183 9.86 11.08 20.78
CA PRO A 183 10.30 10.38 21.99
C PRO A 183 9.78 8.94 22.15
N ASN A 184 8.67 8.61 21.48
CA ASN A 184 8.04 7.28 21.50
C ASN A 184 8.15 6.54 20.17
N VAL A 185 9.10 6.95 19.33
CA VAL A 185 9.44 6.30 18.06
C VAL A 185 10.87 5.79 18.14
N PHE A 186 11.12 4.55 17.77
CA PHE A 186 12.46 3.98 17.80
C PHE A 186 12.73 3.09 16.58
N ILE A 187 14.01 2.94 16.25
CA ILE A 187 14.47 1.99 15.22
C ILE A 187 14.62 0.61 15.86
N SER A 188 14.15 -0.44 15.19
CA SER A 188 14.28 -1.81 15.70
C SER A 188 15.74 -2.16 16.00
N SER A 189 15.96 -2.86 17.11
CA SER A 189 17.27 -3.31 17.58
C SER A 189 17.95 -4.25 16.59
N LYS A 190 17.15 -5.00 15.81
CA LYS A 190 17.61 -5.91 14.76
C LYS A 190 16.92 -5.61 13.43
N ARG A 191 17.73 -5.29 12.41
CA ARG A 191 17.26 -5.05 11.05
C ARG A 191 17.61 -6.21 10.13
N GLU A 192 16.68 -6.59 9.28
CA GLU A 192 16.82 -7.61 8.25
C GLU A 192 17.09 -6.99 6.88
N THR A 193 17.76 -7.74 6.00
CA THR A 193 17.74 -7.47 4.56
C THR A 193 16.51 -8.17 3.97
N VAL A 194 15.45 -7.41 3.66
CA VAL A 194 14.11 -7.99 3.37
C VAL A 194 13.94 -8.40 1.90
N HIS A 195 14.00 -9.69 1.60
CA HIS A 195 13.72 -10.21 0.27
C HIS A 195 12.22 -10.51 0.07
N TYR A 196 11.69 -10.18 -1.11
CA TYR A 196 10.28 -10.44 -1.43
C TYR A 196 9.95 -11.93 -1.30
N ALA A 197 8.80 -12.24 -0.71
CA ALA A 197 8.31 -13.59 -0.40
C ALA A 197 9.23 -14.43 0.51
N SER A 198 10.31 -13.87 1.06
CA SER A 198 11.22 -14.59 1.94
C SER A 198 10.84 -14.38 3.41
N ILE A 199 11.24 -15.32 4.27
CA ILE A 199 11.13 -15.25 5.74
C ILE A 199 11.65 -13.93 6.34
N SER A 200 12.59 -13.26 5.68
CA SER A 200 13.07 -11.94 6.11
C SER A 200 11.95 -10.90 6.29
N ARG A 201 10.86 -10.96 5.52
CA ARG A 201 9.71 -10.06 5.70
C ARG A 201 9.00 -10.35 7.02
N LEU A 202 8.79 -11.61 7.36
CA LEU A 202 8.20 -12.03 8.63
C LEU A 202 9.12 -11.67 9.81
N LYS A 203 10.44 -11.90 9.67
CA LYS A 203 11.44 -11.56 10.69
C LYS A 203 11.48 -10.06 11.00
N ALA A 204 11.30 -9.20 10.00
CA ALA A 204 11.23 -7.76 10.21
C ALA A 204 10.13 -7.33 11.20
N ASP A 205 8.92 -7.90 11.07
CA ASP A 205 7.85 -7.66 12.04
C ASP A 205 8.19 -8.28 13.40
N LEU A 206 8.66 -9.54 13.44
CA LEU A 206 9.01 -10.21 14.70
C LEU A 206 10.06 -9.45 15.51
N ASN A 207 11.05 -8.83 14.85
CA ASN A 207 12.07 -8.01 15.50
C ASN A 207 11.42 -6.79 16.18
N CYS A 208 10.54 -6.06 15.46
CA CYS A 208 9.80 -4.96 16.05
C CYS A 208 8.89 -5.40 17.20
N LEU A 209 8.17 -6.51 17.05
CA LEU A 209 7.32 -7.06 18.11
C LEU A 209 8.12 -7.39 19.38
N SER A 210 9.33 -7.93 19.23
CA SER A 210 10.22 -8.21 20.35
C SER A 210 10.63 -6.93 21.09
N ASP A 211 11.06 -5.90 20.36
CA ASP A 211 11.44 -4.61 20.95
C ASP A 211 10.25 -3.91 21.63
N LEU A 212 9.06 -3.97 21.01
CA LEU A 212 7.83 -3.40 21.56
C LEU A 212 7.42 -4.06 22.87
N LEU A 213 7.68 -5.35 23.07
CA LEU A 213 7.41 -6.04 24.35
C LEU A 213 8.30 -5.54 25.50
N ILE A 214 9.52 -5.09 25.19
CA ILE A 214 10.51 -4.58 26.16
C ILE A 214 10.15 -3.17 26.63
N SER A 215 9.43 -2.42 25.80
CA SER A 215 9.02 -1.05 26.13
C SER A 215 8.27 -0.92 27.46
N GLU A 216 8.49 0.21 28.12
CA GLU A 216 7.76 0.61 29.32
C GLU A 216 6.27 0.89 29.03
N VAL A 217 5.95 1.30 27.80
CA VAL A 217 4.57 1.57 27.36
C VAL A 217 3.76 0.28 27.39
N LYS A 218 2.72 0.24 28.23
CA LYS A 218 1.83 -0.93 28.38
C LYS A 218 0.70 -0.91 27.34
N TRP A 219 1.11 -0.97 26.07
CA TRP A 219 0.21 -1.02 24.93
C TRP A 219 -0.75 -2.22 24.97
N LYS A 220 -1.90 -2.10 24.31
CA LYS A 220 -2.98 -3.09 24.33
C LYS A 220 -2.97 -3.96 23.08
N TYR A 221 -2.77 -3.31 21.94
CA TYR A 221 -2.73 -3.94 20.62
C TYR A 221 -1.53 -3.43 19.84
N VAL A 222 -0.97 -4.29 18.99
CA VAL A 222 0.00 -3.92 17.97
C VAL A 222 -0.60 -4.03 16.58
N ILE A 223 -0.29 -3.06 15.73
CA ILE A 223 -0.71 -3.00 14.33
C ILE A 223 0.55 -2.93 13.48
N ASN A 224 0.73 -3.86 12.55
CA ASN A 224 1.82 -3.71 11.59
C ASN A 224 1.39 -2.90 10.37
N LEU A 225 2.32 -2.14 9.82
CA LEU A 225 2.14 -1.25 8.68
C LEU A 225 3.37 -1.36 7.76
N CYS A 226 3.17 -1.08 6.48
CA CYS A 226 4.23 -0.81 5.53
C CYS A 226 4.19 0.65 5.07
N GLY A 227 5.27 1.13 4.43
CA GLY A 227 5.39 2.53 4.01
C GLY A 227 4.42 3.02 2.93
N GLN A 228 3.48 2.18 2.47
CA GLN A 228 2.41 2.55 1.52
C GLN A 228 1.01 2.34 2.09
N ASP A 229 0.91 2.06 3.39
CA ASP A 229 -0.36 2.04 4.10
C ASP A 229 -0.81 3.45 4.49
N PHE A 230 -2.09 3.62 4.73
CA PHE A 230 -2.63 4.84 5.34
C PHE A 230 -3.86 4.53 6.21
N PRO A 231 -4.02 5.20 7.38
CA PRO A 231 -5.20 5.03 8.22
C PRO A 231 -6.48 5.52 7.54
N LEU A 232 -7.60 4.87 7.87
CA LEU A 232 -8.97 5.24 7.49
C LEU A 232 -9.81 5.68 8.71
N LYS A 233 -9.24 5.52 9.90
CA LYS A 233 -9.83 5.84 11.20
C LYS A 233 -8.90 6.77 11.96
N SER A 234 -9.45 7.74 12.68
CA SER A 234 -8.68 8.52 13.65
C SER A 234 -8.19 7.62 14.79
N ASN A 235 -7.23 8.09 15.59
CA ASN A 235 -6.73 7.32 16.73
C ASN A 235 -7.85 6.98 17.72
N MET A 236 -8.76 7.93 18.00
CA MET A 236 -9.93 7.69 18.84
C MET A 236 -10.90 6.65 18.25
N GLU A 237 -11.26 6.76 16.97
CA GLU A 237 -12.11 5.76 16.31
C GLU A 237 -11.48 4.37 16.41
N LEU A 238 -10.17 4.29 16.21
CA LEU A 238 -9.42 3.04 16.30
C LEU A 238 -9.37 2.50 17.72
N VAL A 239 -9.15 3.33 18.75
CA VAL A 239 -9.21 2.92 20.16
C VAL A 239 -10.59 2.33 20.49
N SER A 240 -11.66 2.99 20.08
CA SER A 240 -13.03 2.49 20.28
C SER A 240 -13.23 1.11 19.64
N GLU A 241 -12.85 0.96 18.37
CA GLU A 241 -12.96 -0.28 17.62
C GLU A 241 -12.10 -1.42 18.22
N LEU A 242 -10.88 -1.12 18.68
CA LEU A 242 -10.00 -2.11 19.28
C LEU A 242 -10.47 -2.55 20.66
N LYS A 243 -11.14 -1.69 21.43
CA LYS A 243 -11.78 -2.07 22.70
C LYS A 243 -12.88 -3.12 22.49
N GLU A 244 -13.61 -3.05 21.38
CA GLU A 244 -14.66 -4.02 21.03
C GLU A 244 -14.11 -5.42 20.77
N LEU A 245 -12.82 -5.55 20.43
CA LEU A 245 -12.17 -6.86 20.24
C LEU A 245 -12.02 -7.64 21.55
N LYS A 246 -12.07 -6.99 22.73
CA LYS A 246 -12.05 -7.64 24.05
C LYS A 246 -10.93 -8.69 24.22
N GLY A 247 -9.74 -8.42 23.69
CA GLY A 247 -8.58 -9.31 23.76
C GLY A 247 -8.42 -10.26 22.58
N SER A 248 -9.43 -10.37 21.70
CA SER A 248 -9.35 -11.10 20.44
C SER A 248 -8.40 -10.43 19.44
N ASN A 249 -7.83 -11.22 18.54
CA ASN A 249 -7.00 -10.73 17.44
C ASN A 249 -7.85 -10.50 16.18
N MET A 250 -7.36 -9.65 15.26
CA MET A 250 -8.00 -9.41 13.97
C MET A 250 -6.96 -9.56 12.85
N LEU A 251 -7.20 -10.49 11.94
CA LEU A 251 -6.40 -10.73 10.73
C LEU A 251 -7.16 -11.68 9.78
N GLU A 252 -6.76 -11.68 8.51
CA GLU A 252 -7.22 -12.68 7.55
C GLU A 252 -6.68 -14.06 7.94
N THR A 253 -7.55 -15.06 7.98
CA THR A 253 -7.16 -16.44 8.22
C THR A 253 -8.18 -17.40 7.63
N SER A 254 -7.75 -18.14 6.61
CA SER A 254 -8.59 -18.99 5.78
C SER A 254 -7.92 -20.33 5.46
N ARG A 255 -8.70 -21.32 5.06
CA ARG A 255 -8.15 -22.61 4.63
C ARG A 255 -7.45 -22.44 3.28
N PRO A 256 -6.26 -23.05 3.09
CA PRO A 256 -5.48 -22.86 1.87
C PRO A 256 -6.12 -23.57 0.67
N SER A 257 -6.16 -22.87 -0.47
CA SER A 257 -6.42 -23.49 -1.77
C SER A 257 -5.26 -24.40 -2.18
N GLU A 258 -5.51 -25.32 -3.13
CA GLU A 258 -4.46 -26.21 -3.65
C GLU A 258 -3.25 -25.44 -4.20
N LEU A 259 -3.47 -24.28 -4.81
CA LEU A 259 -2.41 -23.41 -5.30
C LEU A 259 -1.60 -22.80 -4.14
N LYS A 260 -2.26 -22.32 -3.07
CA LYS A 260 -1.55 -21.78 -1.90
C LYS A 260 -0.79 -22.86 -1.12
N LYS A 261 -1.28 -24.11 -1.10
CA LYS A 261 -0.55 -25.24 -0.48
C LYS A 261 0.84 -25.46 -1.08
N GLN A 262 1.01 -25.22 -2.38
CA GLN A 262 2.31 -25.38 -3.05
C GLN A 262 3.42 -24.49 -2.46
N ARG A 263 3.06 -23.40 -1.78
CA ARG A 263 4.01 -22.47 -1.15
C ARG A 263 4.73 -23.04 0.08
N PHE A 264 4.12 -24.03 0.73
CA PHE A 264 4.64 -24.61 1.98
C PHE A 264 4.76 -26.14 1.97
N LEU A 265 4.41 -26.81 0.86
CA LEU A 265 4.63 -28.24 0.67
C LEU A 265 6.06 -28.60 0.22
N PHE A 266 6.82 -27.64 -0.29
CA PHE A 266 8.18 -27.83 -0.81
C PHE A 266 9.15 -26.83 -0.19
N HIS A 267 10.42 -27.22 -0.09
CA HIS A 267 11.49 -26.33 0.31
C HIS A 267 11.70 -25.26 -0.78
N HIS A 268 11.96 -24.03 -0.35
CA HIS A 268 12.29 -22.90 -1.20
C HIS A 268 13.64 -22.33 -0.80
N GLU A 269 14.49 -22.09 -1.80
CA GLU A 269 15.82 -21.54 -1.59
C GLU A 269 15.92 -20.17 -2.22
N LEU A 270 16.58 -19.24 -1.52
CA LEU A 270 16.77 -17.89 -2.01
C LEU A 270 17.83 -17.89 -3.12
N GLN A 271 17.42 -17.65 -4.36
CA GLN A 271 18.29 -17.63 -5.53
C GLN A 271 18.34 -16.24 -6.15
N ASP A 272 19.45 -15.92 -6.82
CA ASP A 272 19.56 -14.70 -7.63
C ASP A 272 18.64 -14.81 -8.85
N VAL A 273 17.86 -13.76 -9.09
CA VAL A 273 16.95 -13.67 -10.23
C VAL A 273 17.20 -12.38 -11.02
N SER A 274 16.98 -12.44 -12.33
CA SER A 274 16.98 -11.23 -13.15
C SER A 274 15.74 -10.38 -12.82
N PHE A 275 15.95 -9.07 -12.70
CA PHE A 275 14.94 -8.02 -12.51
C PHE A 275 14.46 -7.77 -11.06
N GLU A 276 14.05 -6.51 -10.81
CA GLU A 276 13.49 -5.85 -9.61
C GLU A 276 13.88 -6.35 -8.21
N TYR A 277 13.66 -7.64 -7.91
CA TYR A 277 13.83 -8.23 -6.58
C TYR A 277 15.26 -8.64 -6.23
N LYS A 278 16.14 -8.81 -7.24
CA LYS A 278 17.52 -9.35 -7.15
C LYS A 278 17.61 -10.79 -6.64
N LYS A 279 16.87 -11.15 -5.59
CA LYS A 279 16.75 -12.50 -5.03
C LYS A 279 15.30 -12.87 -4.75
N LEU A 280 14.94 -14.13 -5.00
CA LEU A 280 13.61 -14.69 -4.72
C LEU A 280 13.70 -16.13 -4.18
N PRO A 281 12.78 -16.54 -3.29
CA PRO A 281 12.63 -17.95 -2.94
C PRO A 281 12.13 -18.74 -4.15
N VAL A 282 12.94 -19.66 -4.64
CA VAL A 282 12.62 -20.54 -5.76
C VAL A 282 12.27 -21.92 -5.22
N LYS A 283 11.13 -22.46 -5.65
CA LYS A 283 10.66 -23.79 -5.26
C LYS A 283 11.65 -24.86 -5.70
N THR A 284 12.09 -25.70 -4.77
CA THR A 284 12.92 -26.88 -5.05
C THR A 284 12.05 -28.11 -5.35
N GLN A 285 12.68 -29.23 -5.70
CA GLN A 285 11.99 -30.52 -5.83
C GLN A 285 11.85 -31.26 -4.48
N GLN A 286 12.41 -30.72 -3.40
CA GLN A 286 12.46 -31.39 -2.11
C GLN A 286 11.15 -31.12 -1.35
N PRO A 287 10.35 -32.16 -1.03
CA PRO A 287 9.13 -31.99 -0.23
C PRO A 287 9.51 -31.68 1.23
N LYS A 288 8.71 -30.83 1.88
CA LYS A 288 8.85 -30.54 3.32
C LYS A 288 8.22 -31.65 4.15
N SER A 289 8.73 -31.85 5.37
CA SER A 289 8.02 -32.61 6.39
C SER A 289 6.68 -31.92 6.72
N PRO A 290 5.68 -32.66 7.22
CA PRO A 290 4.47 -32.05 7.78
C PRO A 290 4.80 -30.98 8.84
N PRO A 291 3.91 -30.00 9.05
CA PRO A 291 4.04 -29.05 10.15
C PRO A 291 4.18 -29.79 11.49
N PRO A 292 4.96 -29.24 12.45
CA PRO A 292 5.12 -29.86 13.76
C PRO A 292 3.78 -29.96 14.50
N TYR A 293 3.63 -30.96 15.37
CA TYR A 293 2.43 -31.21 16.20
C TYR A 293 1.12 -31.39 15.43
N ASP A 294 1.17 -31.88 14.18
CA ASP A 294 0.01 -32.09 13.31
C ASP A 294 -0.84 -30.81 13.10
N ILE A 295 -0.17 -29.65 13.16
CA ILE A 295 -0.82 -28.35 13.03
C ILE A 295 -1.34 -28.16 11.61
N LYS A 296 -2.60 -27.74 11.51
CA LYS A 296 -3.22 -27.37 10.22
C LYS A 296 -2.78 -25.98 9.82
N ILE A 297 -2.23 -25.85 8.63
CA ILE A 297 -1.82 -24.55 8.07
C ILE A 297 -3.05 -23.78 7.56
N PHE A 298 -3.13 -22.52 7.95
CA PHE A 298 -4.07 -21.53 7.44
C PHE A 298 -3.30 -20.43 6.71
N VAL A 299 -3.98 -19.74 5.80
CA VAL A 299 -3.40 -18.67 4.98
C VAL A 299 -4.18 -17.39 5.11
N GLY A 300 -3.49 -16.26 4.97
CA GLY A 300 -4.06 -14.93 4.96
C GLY A 300 -3.13 -13.98 4.22
N ASN A 301 -2.91 -12.81 4.82
CA ASN A 301 -1.97 -11.82 4.36
C ASN A 301 -0.98 -11.43 5.47
N ALA A 302 -0.04 -10.54 5.16
CA ALA A 302 1.01 -10.12 6.08
C ALA A 302 0.55 -9.16 7.20
N TYR A 303 -0.70 -8.67 7.15
CA TYR A 303 -1.18 -7.58 8.01
C TYR A 303 -2.08 -8.09 9.15
N PHE A 304 -1.84 -7.56 10.34
CA PHE A 304 -2.50 -8.01 11.56
C PHE A 304 -2.77 -6.88 12.54
N VAL A 305 -3.72 -7.16 13.44
CA VAL A 305 -3.89 -6.48 14.71
C VAL A 305 -3.90 -7.56 15.80
N LEU A 306 -2.89 -7.51 16.67
CA LEU A 306 -2.64 -8.55 17.67
C LEU A 306 -2.67 -7.97 19.08
N SER A 307 -3.28 -8.67 20.03
CA SER A 307 -3.26 -8.28 21.44
C SER A 307 -1.85 -8.45 22.02
N ARG A 308 -1.52 -7.65 23.03
CA ARG A 308 -0.21 -7.74 23.71
C ARG A 308 0.02 -9.12 24.31
N GLU A 309 -1.01 -9.72 24.88
CA GLU A 309 -0.98 -11.05 25.48
C GLU A 309 -0.66 -12.11 24.42
N PHE A 310 -1.22 -12.00 23.22
CA PHE A 310 -0.90 -12.90 22.10
C PHE A 310 0.57 -12.77 21.69
N VAL A 311 1.10 -11.55 21.56
CA VAL A 311 2.52 -11.32 21.22
C VAL A 311 3.45 -11.84 22.32
N GLN A 312 3.09 -11.67 23.59
CA GLN A 312 3.83 -12.26 24.73
C GLN A 312 3.86 -13.78 24.66
N PHE A 313 2.70 -14.41 24.39
CA PHE A 313 2.62 -15.86 24.20
C PHE A 313 3.54 -16.32 23.06
N MET A 314 3.45 -15.67 21.89
CA MET A 314 4.28 -16.00 20.73
C MET A 314 5.78 -15.96 21.03
N ASN A 315 6.24 -14.96 21.81
CA ASN A 315 7.64 -14.80 22.16
C ASN A 315 8.16 -15.91 23.10
N SER A 316 7.29 -16.53 23.89
CA SER A 316 7.65 -17.58 24.87
C SER A 316 7.35 -19.01 24.42
N SER A 317 6.49 -19.19 23.42
CA SER A 317 5.95 -20.50 23.06
C SER A 317 6.91 -21.33 22.21
N VAL A 318 7.25 -22.53 22.70
CA VAL A 318 8.06 -23.51 21.95
C VAL A 318 7.37 -23.93 20.66
N VAL A 319 6.05 -24.13 20.70
CA VAL A 319 5.25 -24.52 19.53
C VAL A 319 5.33 -23.44 18.44
N VAL A 320 5.17 -22.16 18.81
CA VAL A 320 5.26 -21.05 17.85
C VAL A 320 6.68 -20.96 17.25
N ARG A 321 7.71 -21.14 18.08
CA ARG A 321 9.11 -21.17 17.60
C ARG A 321 9.37 -22.30 16.62
N GLU A 322 8.81 -23.48 16.83
CA GLU A 322 8.98 -24.61 15.91
C GLU A 322 8.19 -24.43 14.61
N ILE A 323 7.00 -23.82 14.63
CA ILE A 323 6.28 -23.44 13.41
C ILE A 323 7.05 -22.37 12.63
N LEU A 324 7.65 -21.41 13.33
CA LEU A 324 8.49 -20.38 12.70
C LEU A 324 9.70 -21.01 12.02
N ALA A 325 10.41 -21.91 12.71
CA ALA A 325 11.53 -22.66 12.16
C ALA A 325 11.11 -23.49 10.94
N TRP A 326 9.97 -24.18 11.02
CA TRP A 326 9.40 -24.92 9.90
C TRP A 326 9.05 -24.02 8.71
N SER A 327 8.72 -22.74 8.94
CA SER A 327 8.32 -21.80 7.90
C SER A 327 9.51 -21.11 7.20
N GLU A 328 10.75 -21.27 7.68
CA GLU A 328 11.89 -20.45 7.19
C GLU A 328 12.21 -20.60 5.70
N ASP A 329 11.99 -21.79 5.16
CA ASP A 329 12.29 -22.19 3.77
C ASP A 329 10.99 -22.44 2.97
N THR A 330 9.95 -21.67 3.28
CA THR A 330 8.69 -21.65 2.53
C THR A 330 8.57 -20.36 1.71
N TYR A 331 7.62 -20.32 0.78
CA TYR A 331 7.32 -19.13 -0.01
C TYR A 331 6.25 -18.26 0.65
N SER A 332 6.54 -16.98 0.88
CA SER A 332 5.68 -16.00 1.57
C SER A 332 5.19 -16.49 2.94
N PRO A 333 6.09 -16.83 3.89
CA PRO A 333 5.68 -17.29 5.21
C PRO A 333 4.86 -16.29 6.01
N ASP A 334 5.00 -14.99 5.73
CA ASP A 334 4.15 -13.92 6.24
C ASP A 334 2.67 -14.11 5.88
N GLU A 335 2.34 -14.84 4.82
CA GLU A 335 0.95 -15.13 4.40
C GLU A 335 0.38 -16.43 4.98
N HIS A 336 1.10 -17.18 5.82
CA HIS A 336 0.54 -18.33 6.54
C HIS A 336 0.90 -18.40 8.01
N PHE A 337 2.02 -17.83 8.44
CA PHE A 337 2.46 -17.91 9.82
C PHE A 337 1.44 -17.26 10.77
N TRP A 338 1.07 -16.00 10.55
CA TRP A 338 0.10 -15.30 11.40
C TRP A 338 -1.28 -15.98 11.40
N ALA A 339 -1.76 -16.30 10.20
CA ALA A 339 -3.05 -16.95 9.99
C ALA A 339 -3.13 -18.32 10.66
N THR A 340 -2.02 -19.05 10.73
CA THR A 340 -1.92 -20.35 11.40
C THR A 340 -1.83 -20.18 12.91
N VAL A 341 -0.93 -19.31 13.40
CA VAL A 341 -0.68 -19.17 14.85
C VAL A 341 -1.91 -18.67 15.60
N VAL A 342 -2.70 -17.75 15.01
CA VAL A 342 -3.94 -17.26 15.65
C VAL A 342 -5.00 -18.35 15.82
N ARG A 343 -4.92 -19.45 15.06
CA ARG A 343 -5.85 -20.59 15.12
C ARG A 343 -5.33 -21.79 15.90
N LEU A 344 -4.23 -21.63 16.61
CA LEU A 344 -3.73 -22.67 17.51
C LEU A 344 -4.59 -22.74 18.77
N PRO A 345 -4.98 -23.94 19.23
CA PRO A 345 -5.74 -24.10 20.47
C PRO A 345 -5.04 -23.47 21.68
N GLY A 346 -5.77 -22.64 22.42
CA GLY A 346 -5.33 -22.07 23.70
C GLY A 346 -4.45 -20.82 23.60
N VAL A 347 -4.27 -20.24 22.41
CA VAL A 347 -3.55 -18.96 22.28
C VAL A 347 -4.43 -17.78 22.75
N PRO A 348 -3.85 -16.70 23.31
CA PRO A 348 -4.63 -15.54 23.70
C PRO A 348 -5.35 -14.90 22.49
N GLY A 349 -6.67 -14.70 22.59
CA GLY A 349 -7.45 -14.15 21.48
C GLY A 349 -7.57 -15.09 20.28
N GLU A 350 -7.54 -16.40 20.52
CA GLU A 350 -7.67 -17.47 19.52
C GLU A 350 -8.88 -17.25 18.60
N VAL A 351 -8.67 -17.51 17.31
CA VAL A 351 -9.74 -17.77 16.35
C VAL A 351 -9.83 -19.29 16.17
N SER A 352 -10.89 -19.93 16.69
CA SER A 352 -10.96 -21.40 16.69
C SER A 352 -10.75 -21.99 15.28
N SER A 353 -10.00 -23.09 15.20
CA SER A 353 -9.74 -23.79 13.93
C SER A 353 -11.00 -24.40 13.28
N SER A 354 -12.09 -24.56 14.05
CA SER A 354 -13.39 -25.01 13.53
C SER A 354 -14.25 -23.88 12.97
N GLU A 355 -13.97 -22.62 13.32
CA GLU A 355 -14.72 -21.46 12.85
C GLU A 355 -14.58 -21.30 11.32
N PRO A 356 -15.54 -20.59 10.69
CA PRO A 356 -15.43 -20.19 9.29
C PRO A 356 -14.15 -19.42 8.99
N ASP A 357 -13.81 -19.37 7.70
CA ASP A 357 -12.69 -18.57 7.21
C ASP A 357 -12.99 -17.08 7.39
N ILE A 358 -11.97 -16.32 7.79
CA ILE A 358 -12.01 -14.86 7.86
C ILE A 358 -11.28 -14.35 6.62
N THR A 359 -12.03 -13.77 5.67
CA THR A 359 -11.48 -13.19 4.44
C THR A 359 -10.86 -11.83 4.69
N ASP A 360 -10.15 -11.30 3.70
CA ASP A 360 -9.60 -9.94 3.70
C ASP A 360 -10.69 -8.86 3.85
N LEU A 361 -11.88 -9.08 3.26
CA LEU A 361 -13.01 -8.16 3.41
C LEU A 361 -13.72 -8.25 4.77
N MET A 362 -13.66 -9.41 5.44
CA MET A 362 -14.17 -9.58 6.81
C MET A 362 -13.17 -9.04 7.85
N SER A 363 -11.88 -9.22 7.60
CA SER A 363 -10.82 -8.66 8.43
C SER A 363 -10.78 -7.13 8.28
N LYS A 364 -10.99 -6.39 9.36
CA LYS A 364 -10.94 -4.91 9.33
C LYS A 364 -9.52 -4.35 9.19
N THR A 365 -8.47 -5.19 9.22
CA THR A 365 -7.07 -4.75 9.29
C THR A 365 -6.61 -3.93 8.09
N ARG A 366 -6.90 -4.40 6.87
CA ARG A 366 -6.42 -3.76 5.65
C ARG A 366 -7.41 -3.89 4.50
N LEU A 367 -7.82 -2.76 3.95
CA LEU A 367 -8.55 -2.70 2.70
C LEU A 367 -7.57 -2.71 1.52
N VAL A 368 -7.66 -3.75 0.69
CA VAL A 368 -6.84 -3.92 -0.50
C VAL A 368 -7.75 -4.21 -1.68
N LYS A 369 -7.54 -3.53 -2.81
CA LYS A 369 -8.20 -3.87 -4.07
C LYS A 369 -7.24 -4.63 -4.99
N TRP A 370 -7.62 -5.86 -5.28
CA TRP A 370 -7.07 -6.69 -6.35
C TRP A 370 -7.80 -6.45 -7.67
N GLN A 371 -7.02 -6.18 -8.72
CA GLN A 371 -7.49 -5.87 -10.07
C GLN A 371 -8.49 -6.89 -10.62
N TYR A 372 -8.24 -8.18 -10.38
CA TYR A 372 -9.04 -9.28 -10.90
C TYR A 372 -10.37 -9.52 -10.13
N LEU A 373 -10.63 -8.77 -9.05
CA LEU A 373 -11.90 -8.82 -8.31
C LEU A 373 -12.66 -7.48 -8.36
N GLU A 374 -12.11 -6.48 -9.06
CA GLU A 374 -12.83 -5.23 -9.34
C GLU A 374 -14.11 -5.51 -10.13
N GLU A 375 -15.12 -4.67 -9.92
CA GLU A 375 -16.49 -4.80 -10.44
C GLU A 375 -17.30 -5.97 -9.88
N ASN A 376 -16.64 -6.99 -9.30
CA ASN A 376 -17.28 -8.12 -8.62
C ASN A 376 -17.44 -7.88 -7.12
N LEU A 377 -16.36 -7.54 -6.42
CA LEU A 377 -16.36 -7.36 -4.96
C LEU A 377 -16.35 -5.89 -4.53
N TYR A 378 -15.80 -5.02 -5.37
CA TYR A 378 -15.67 -3.59 -5.10
C TYR A 378 -15.55 -2.78 -6.39
N PRO A 379 -15.78 -1.45 -6.36
CA PRO A 379 -15.69 -0.61 -7.54
C PRO A 379 -14.30 -0.65 -8.20
N PRO A 380 -14.18 -0.28 -9.49
CA PRO A 380 -12.89 -0.14 -10.16
C PRO A 380 -11.90 0.78 -9.41
N CYS A 381 -10.61 0.50 -9.56
CA CYS A 381 -9.54 1.37 -9.07
C CYS A 381 -9.56 2.72 -9.82
N SER A 382 -9.46 3.83 -9.08
CA SER A 382 -9.40 5.17 -9.69
C SER A 382 -7.97 5.66 -9.96
N GLY A 383 -6.99 5.02 -9.34
CA GLY A 383 -5.56 5.26 -9.54
C GLY A 383 -4.95 4.34 -10.60
N GLN A 384 -3.99 3.51 -10.20
CA GLN A 384 -3.30 2.57 -11.10
C GLN A 384 -3.02 1.23 -10.42
N HIS A 385 -2.74 0.19 -11.21
CA HIS A 385 -2.39 -1.13 -10.68
C HIS A 385 -0.88 -1.37 -10.73
N VAL A 386 -0.33 -1.88 -9.64
CA VAL A 386 1.03 -2.41 -9.59
C VAL A 386 0.98 -3.81 -9.01
N ARG A 387 1.40 -4.81 -9.80
CA ARG A 387 1.35 -6.24 -9.42
C ARG A 387 -0.06 -6.68 -8.99
N SER A 388 -1.05 -6.28 -9.78
CA SER A 388 -2.49 -6.53 -9.57
C SER A 388 -3.10 -5.91 -8.32
N VAL A 389 -2.38 -5.07 -7.57
CA VAL A 389 -2.92 -4.29 -6.45
C VAL A 389 -3.18 -2.86 -6.89
N CYS A 390 -4.36 -2.32 -6.58
CA CYS A 390 -4.70 -0.92 -6.79
C CYS A 390 -3.87 -0.03 -5.87
N ILE A 391 -3.23 0.96 -6.47
CA ILE A 391 -2.78 2.17 -5.78
C ILE A 391 -3.92 3.18 -5.94
N PHE A 392 -4.57 3.51 -4.83
CA PHE A 392 -5.82 4.26 -4.81
C PHE A 392 -5.66 5.68 -5.37
N GLY A 393 -6.73 6.20 -5.98
CA GLY A 393 -6.85 7.59 -6.42
C GLY A 393 -7.88 8.39 -5.60
N ALA A 394 -7.90 9.71 -5.75
CA ALA A 394 -8.73 10.62 -4.95
C ALA A 394 -10.23 10.34 -5.07
N ALA A 395 -10.70 9.81 -6.20
CA ALA A 395 -12.10 9.45 -6.41
C ALA A 395 -12.57 8.30 -5.51
N GLU A 396 -11.65 7.57 -4.88
CA GLU A 396 -11.97 6.49 -3.93
C GLU A 396 -12.13 6.97 -2.49
N LEU A 397 -11.87 8.25 -2.19
CA LEU A 397 -11.87 8.80 -0.82
C LEU A 397 -13.14 8.44 -0.04
N ARG A 398 -14.32 8.68 -0.63
CA ARG A 398 -15.60 8.38 0.02
C ARG A 398 -15.78 6.89 0.29
N TRP A 399 -15.40 6.05 -0.68
CA TRP A 399 -15.52 4.61 -0.54
C TRP A 399 -14.59 4.09 0.56
N LEU A 400 -13.32 4.51 0.54
CA LEU A 400 -12.31 4.13 1.53
C LEU A 400 -12.77 4.45 2.97
N LEU A 401 -13.24 5.67 3.21
CA LEU A 401 -13.64 6.10 4.56
C LEU A 401 -14.92 5.45 5.09
N ASN A 402 -15.76 4.91 4.20
CA ASN A 402 -17.05 4.32 4.56
C ASN A 402 -17.11 2.79 4.47
N TYR A 403 -16.06 2.13 3.94
CA TYR A 403 -16.09 0.68 3.73
C TYR A 403 -15.97 -0.14 5.02
N GLY A 404 -15.28 0.40 6.04
CA GLY A 404 -15.26 -0.16 7.39
C GLY A 404 -13.91 -0.67 7.90
N HIS A 405 -12.89 -0.75 7.04
CA HIS A 405 -11.53 -1.11 7.44
C HIS A 405 -10.82 0.01 8.21
N TRP A 406 -9.78 -0.36 8.94
CA TRP A 406 -8.97 0.55 9.74
C TRP A 406 -7.85 1.22 8.94
N PHE A 407 -7.31 0.52 7.95
CA PHE A 407 -6.26 1.01 7.07
C PHE A 407 -6.47 0.57 5.62
N ALA A 408 -5.84 1.25 4.67
CA ALA A 408 -5.86 0.92 3.25
C ALA A 408 -4.44 0.66 2.70
N ASN A 409 -4.34 -0.23 1.72
CA ASN A 409 -3.14 -0.49 0.91
C ASN A 409 -3.54 -0.59 -0.59
N LYS A 410 -2.94 0.15 -1.53
CA LYS A 410 -1.74 1.01 -1.41
C LYS A 410 -2.05 2.47 -1.69
N LEU A 411 -1.26 3.34 -1.07
CA LEU A 411 -1.19 4.75 -1.41
C LEU A 411 0.23 5.11 -1.87
N ASP A 412 0.31 5.97 -2.87
CA ASP A 412 1.59 6.46 -3.40
C ASP A 412 1.40 7.92 -3.86
N PRO A 413 2.17 8.88 -3.32
CA PRO A 413 2.08 10.29 -3.73
C PRO A 413 2.44 10.50 -5.21
N LYS A 414 3.12 9.54 -5.85
CA LYS A 414 3.39 9.58 -7.30
C LYS A 414 2.16 9.21 -8.14
N VAL A 415 1.20 8.51 -7.54
CA VAL A 415 -0.05 8.11 -8.19
C VAL A 415 -1.14 9.13 -7.94
N ASP A 416 -1.35 9.50 -6.69
CA ASP A 416 -2.35 10.50 -6.35
C ASP A 416 -2.02 11.16 -5.00
N PRO A 417 -1.36 12.34 -5.01
CA PRO A 417 -1.05 13.07 -3.77
C PRO A 417 -2.32 13.65 -3.12
N ILE A 418 -3.38 13.88 -3.91
CA ILE A 418 -4.64 14.48 -3.45
C ILE A 418 -5.36 13.52 -2.53
N LEU A 419 -5.38 12.22 -2.85
CA LEU A 419 -5.97 11.23 -1.95
C LEU A 419 -5.33 11.28 -0.55
N ILE A 420 -4.00 11.34 -0.48
CA ILE A 420 -3.29 11.34 0.81
C ILE A 420 -3.57 12.65 1.56
N GLN A 421 -3.53 13.80 0.88
CA GLN A 421 -3.89 15.10 1.49
C GLN A 421 -5.31 15.05 2.06
N CYS A 422 -6.27 14.52 1.29
CA CYS A 422 -7.65 14.47 1.73
C CYS A 422 -7.91 13.45 2.83
N LEU A 423 -7.18 12.33 2.89
CA LEU A 423 -7.24 11.44 4.04
C LEU A 423 -6.70 12.12 5.30
N GLU A 424 -5.57 12.83 5.22
CA GLU A 424 -5.05 13.61 6.36
C GLU A 424 -6.08 14.63 6.85
N GLU A 425 -6.64 15.45 5.96
CA GLU A 425 -7.64 16.45 6.32
C GLU A 425 -8.90 15.81 6.93
N LYS A 426 -9.40 14.70 6.37
CA LYS A 426 -10.58 14.00 6.91
C LYS A 426 -10.33 13.35 8.27
N LEU A 427 -9.14 12.81 8.51
CA LEU A 427 -8.78 12.24 9.81
C LEU A 427 -8.63 13.34 10.87
N GLU A 428 -8.02 14.47 10.51
CA GLU A 428 -7.91 15.64 11.39
C GLU A 428 -9.29 16.24 11.72
N GLU A 429 -10.19 16.39 10.74
CA GLU A 429 -11.58 16.80 10.94
C GLU A 429 -12.29 15.87 11.93
N LYS A 430 -12.20 14.55 11.73
CA LYS A 430 -12.81 13.57 12.63
C LYS A 430 -12.25 13.67 14.04
N GLN A 431 -10.93 13.76 14.19
CA GLN A 431 -10.31 13.89 15.52
C GLN A 431 -10.82 15.14 16.24
N LYS A 432 -10.94 16.28 15.56
CA LYS A 432 -11.48 17.53 16.14
C LYS A 432 -12.94 17.40 16.57
N LEU A 433 -13.79 16.78 15.74
CA LEU A 433 -15.20 16.55 16.09
C LEU A 433 -15.35 15.70 17.35
N PHE A 434 -14.50 14.69 17.55
CA PHE A 434 -14.47 13.91 18.80
C PHE A 434 -13.97 14.73 20.00
N GLN A 435 -12.98 15.58 19.77
CA GLN A 435 -12.39 16.46 20.77
C GLN A 435 -13.40 17.49 21.33
N GLU A 436 -14.34 17.98 20.51
CA GLU A 436 -15.38 18.93 20.95
C GLU A 436 -16.36 18.36 21.99
N GLY A 437 -16.46 17.02 22.09
CA GLY A 437 -17.36 16.32 23.02
C GLY A 437 -16.70 15.61 24.20
N THR A 438 -15.37 15.67 24.34
CA THR A 438 -14.61 14.82 25.27
C THR A 438 -13.68 15.64 26.15
N ARG A 439 -13.39 15.17 27.38
CA ARG A 439 -12.35 15.78 28.21
C ARG A 439 -10.97 15.47 27.61
N LEU A 440 -10.23 16.51 27.27
CA LEU A 440 -8.91 16.40 26.65
C LEU A 440 -7.81 16.84 27.60
N THR A 441 -6.66 16.22 27.44
CA THR A 441 -5.40 16.78 27.92
C THR A 441 -4.58 17.22 26.73
N CYS A 442 -4.33 18.52 26.66
CA CYS A 442 -3.44 19.11 25.67
C CYS A 442 -2.11 19.49 26.33
N PRO A 443 -1.00 19.52 25.58
CA PRO A 443 0.25 20.12 26.04
C PRO A 443 -0.01 21.56 26.51
N LYS A 444 0.59 21.96 27.64
CA LYS A 444 0.59 23.37 28.05
C LYS A 444 1.55 24.09 27.11
N GLY A 445 1.02 24.98 26.27
CA GLY A 445 1.77 25.72 25.24
C GLY A 445 2.86 26.62 25.78
#